data_AF-A0A2U2RX15-F1
#
_entry.id   AF-A0A2U2RX15-F1
#
_cell.length_a   1.000
_cell.length_b   1.000
_cell.length_c   1.000
_cell.angle_alpha   90.00
_cell.angle_beta   90.00
_cell.angle_gamma   90.00
#
_symmetry.space_group_name_H-M   'P 1'
#
loop_
_entity.id
_entity.type
_entity.pdbx_description
1 polymer ?
#
loop_
_entity_poly.entity_id
_entity_poly.type
_entity_poly.pdbx_seq_one_letter_code
_entity_poly.pdbx_strand_id
1 'polypeptide(L)'
;MKNKLLLSNEQIDRIIEMAWEDRTPFDAILAQFGLNEKNVIDLMRKELKINSFKLWRERVQGRKTKHGKIRSNNVDRFKCSRQKNISNNKISKR
;
A
#
# COMPACT_ATOMS: atom_id res chain seq x y z
N MET A 1 -19.14 5.84 -17.53
CA MET A 1 -19.62 5.95 -16.12
C MET A 1 -18.51 5.42 -15.22
N LYS A 2 -17.87 6.27 -14.41
CA LYS A 2 -16.85 5.80 -13.46
C LYS A 2 -17.59 5.10 -12.33
N ASN A 3 -17.44 3.78 -12.22
CA ASN A 3 -17.90 3.01 -11.07
C ASN A 3 -17.29 3.64 -9.81
N LYS A 4 -18.07 4.49 -9.15
CA LYS A 4 -17.79 4.98 -7.82
C LYS A 4 -18.00 3.76 -6.95
N LEU A 5 -16.93 2.97 -6.76
CA LEU A 5 -16.94 1.87 -5.81
C LEU A 5 -17.42 2.48 -4.49
N LEU A 6 -18.56 1.99 -4.01
CA LEU A 6 -19.14 2.33 -2.71
C LEU A 6 -18.23 1.73 -1.64
N LEU A 7 -17.02 2.26 -1.53
CA LEU A 7 -16.08 1.89 -0.48
C LEU A 7 -16.51 2.62 0.77
N SER A 8 -16.75 1.89 1.86
CA SER A 8 -16.93 2.51 3.16
C SER A 8 -15.62 3.19 3.59
N ASN A 9 -15.70 4.16 4.48
CA ASN A 9 -14.50 4.80 5.03
C ASN A 9 -13.54 3.77 5.64
N GLU A 10 -14.07 2.72 6.28
CA GLU A 10 -13.28 1.61 6.84
C GLU A 10 -12.53 0.82 5.76
N GLN A 11 -13.17 0.58 4.60
CA GLN A 11 -12.50 -0.08 3.48
C GLN A 11 -11.41 0.82 2.90
N ILE A 12 -11.65 2.12 2.80
CA ILE A 12 -10.64 3.09 2.33
C ILE A 12 -9.44 3.10 3.28
N ASP A 13 -9.68 3.19 4.58
CA ASP A 13 -8.62 3.14 5.60
C ASP A 13 -7.84 1.83 5.51
N ARG A 14 -8.53 0.70 5.35
CA ARG A 14 -7.90 -0.61 5.18
C ARG A 14 -7.05 -0.70 3.91
N ILE A 15 -7.52 -0.16 2.79
CA ILE A 15 -6.75 -0.11 1.54
C ILE A 15 -5.52 0.77 1.71
N ILE A 16 -5.63 1.91 2.39
CA ILE A 16 -4.50 2.80 2.68
C ILE A 16 -3.47 2.08 3.56
N GLU A 17 -3.90 1.40 4.63
CA GLU A 17 -3.02 0.57 5.47
C GLU A 17 -2.26 -0.47 4.65
N MET A 18 -2.98 -1.28 3.88
CA MET A 18 -2.38 -2.31 3.03
C MET A 18 -1.44 -1.74 1.98
N ALA A 19 -1.78 -0.58 1.39
CA ALA A 19 -0.94 0.07 0.40
C ALA A 19 0.35 0.65 1.02
N TRP A 20 0.34 1.03 2.30
CA TRP A 20 1.52 1.43 3.05
C TRP A 20 2.38 0.25 3.53
N GLU A 21 1.80 -0.94 3.67
CA GLU A 21 2.56 -2.14 4.03
C GLU A 21 3.45 -2.60 2.88
N ASP A 22 4.76 -2.62 3.11
CA ASP A 22 5.72 -3.03 2.08
C ASP A 22 5.58 -4.50 1.63
N ARG A 23 4.85 -5.33 2.39
CA ARG A 23 4.69 -6.77 2.13
C ARG A 23 3.38 -7.12 1.42
N THR A 24 2.46 -6.17 1.23
CA THR A 24 1.16 -6.46 0.62
C THR A 24 1.24 -6.18 -0.89
N PRO A 25 1.19 -7.21 -1.74
CA PRO A 25 1.18 -7.01 -3.19
C PRO A 25 -0.15 -6.37 -3.60
N PHE A 26 -0.14 -5.59 -4.68
CA PHE A 26 -1.37 -5.04 -5.27
C PHE A 26 -2.36 -6.15 -5.65
N ASP A 27 -1.88 -7.37 -5.93
CA ASP A 27 -2.73 -8.54 -6.21
C ASP A 27 -3.60 -8.95 -5.01
N ALA A 28 -3.10 -8.79 -3.77
CA ALA A 28 -3.90 -9.06 -2.57
C ALA A 28 -5.02 -8.02 -2.40
N ILE A 29 -4.73 -6.76 -2.73
CA ILE A 29 -5.72 -5.67 -2.70
C ILE A 29 -6.76 -5.89 -3.80
N LEU A 30 -6.34 -6.35 -4.98
CA LEU A 30 -7.24 -6.73 -6.07
C LEU A 30 -8.14 -7.90 -5.67
N ALA A 31 -7.60 -8.94 -5.02
CA ALA A 31 -8.37 -10.11 -4.61
C ALA A 31 -9.41 -9.77 -3.52
N GLN A 32 -9.09 -8.88 -2.58
CA GLN A 32 -9.98 -8.53 -1.47
C GLN A 32 -10.98 -7.41 -1.80
N PHE A 33 -10.56 -6.41 -2.58
CA PHE A 33 -11.33 -5.18 -2.82
C PHE A 33 -11.70 -4.96 -4.30
N GLY A 34 -11.25 -5.84 -5.21
CA GLY A 34 -11.47 -5.67 -6.66
C GLY A 34 -10.74 -4.46 -7.25
N LEU A 35 -9.76 -3.90 -6.52
CA LEU A 35 -9.02 -2.71 -6.95
C LEU A 35 -7.71 -3.08 -7.63
N ASN A 36 -7.59 -2.72 -8.90
CA ASN A 36 -6.33 -2.81 -9.62
C ASN A 36 -5.32 -1.77 -9.11
N GLU A 37 -4.04 -1.96 -9.44
CA GLU A 37 -2.95 -1.06 -9.04
C GLU A 37 -3.24 0.41 -9.38
N LYS A 38 -3.81 0.68 -10.56
CA LYS A 38 -4.16 2.04 -11.01
C LYS A 38 -5.21 2.69 -10.11
N ASN A 39 -6.27 1.95 -9.77
CA ASN A 39 -7.34 2.42 -8.92
C ASN A 39 -6.83 2.67 -7.49
N VAL A 40 -5.90 1.85 -6.99
CA VAL A 40 -5.24 2.08 -5.69
C VAL A 40 -4.38 3.35 -5.74
N ILE A 41 -3.62 3.58 -6.80
CA ILE A 41 -2.83 4.80 -6.98
C ILE A 41 -3.74 6.04 -7.00
N ASP A 42 -4.84 5.97 -7.73
CA ASP A 42 -5.81 7.07 -7.81
C ASP A 42 -6.49 7.33 -6.45
N LEU A 43 -6.82 6.27 -5.69
CA LEU A 43 -7.34 6.37 -4.33
C LEU A 43 -6.31 7.02 -3.40
N MET A 44 -5.08 6.53 -3.39
CA MET A 44 -3.99 7.06 -2.57
C MET A 44 -3.70 8.52 -2.87
N ARG A 45 -3.77 8.93 -4.14
CA ARG A 45 -3.60 10.32 -4.56
C ARG A 45 -4.71 11.24 -4.04
N LYS A 46 -5.93 10.71 -3.89
CA LYS A 46 -7.09 11.46 -3.40
C LYS A 46 -7.09 11.59 -1.88
N GLU A 47 -6.71 10.54 -1.17
CA GLU A 47 -6.82 10.47 0.31
C GLU A 47 -5.57 11.04 1.02
N LEU A 48 -4.38 10.87 0.43
CA LEU A 48 -3.14 11.34 1.05
C LEU A 48 -2.82 12.81 0.73
N LYS A 49 -2.07 13.44 1.64
CA LYS A 49 -1.38 14.71 1.33
C LYS A 49 -0.34 14.48 0.24
N ILE A 50 -0.11 15.49 -0.61
CA ILE A 50 0.86 15.44 -1.72
C ILE A 50 2.24 14.92 -1.28
N ASN A 51 2.77 15.39 -0.14
CA ASN A 51 4.07 14.93 0.36
C ASN A 51 4.06 13.45 0.83
N SER A 52 2.98 13.01 1.47
CA SER A 52 2.80 11.60 1.86
C SER A 52 2.65 10.69 0.64
N PHE A 53 1.91 11.15 -0.38
CA PHE A 53 1.77 10.44 -1.64
C PHE A 53 3.10 10.30 -2.38
N LYS A 54 3.91 11.37 -2.45
CA LYS A 54 5.26 11.32 -3.03
C LYS A 54 6.13 10.27 -2.32
N LEU A 55 6.16 10.29 -0.99
CA LEU A 55 6.94 9.33 -0.19
C LEU A 55 6.48 7.88 -0.41
N TRP A 56 5.17 7.65 -0.45
CA TRP A 56 4.61 6.34 -0.78
C TRP A 56 4.98 5.92 -2.21
N ARG A 57 4.87 6.84 -3.18
CA ARG A 57 5.16 6.56 -4.58
C ARG A 57 6.63 6.22 -4.79
N GLU A 58 7.55 6.91 -4.14
CA GLU A 58 8.98 6.57 -4.16
C GLU A 58 9.23 5.15 -3.63
N ARG A 59 8.56 4.75 -2.53
CA ARG A 59 8.67 3.40 -1.96
C ARG A 59 8.08 2.31 -2.85
N VAL A 60 7.00 2.60 -3.56
CA VAL A 60 6.34 1.65 -4.46
C VAL A 60 7.08 1.56 -5.81
N GLN A 61 7.53 2.69 -6.35
CA GLN A 61 8.19 2.81 -7.65
C GLN A 61 9.66 2.33 -7.61
N GLY A 62 10.33 2.39 -6.46
CA GLY A 62 11.69 1.87 -6.27
C GLY A 62 11.82 0.35 -6.27
N ARG A 63 10.71 -0.40 -6.37
CA ARG A 63 10.70 -1.88 -6.28
C ARG A 63 11.05 -2.53 -7.61
N LYS A 64 12.34 -2.50 -7.98
CA LYS A 64 12.90 -3.31 -9.09
C LYS A 64 12.91 -4.83 -8.82
N THR A 65 12.59 -5.28 -7.61
CA THR A 65 12.62 -6.70 -7.21
C THR A 65 11.25 -7.39 -7.27
N LYS A 66 10.34 -6.94 -8.15
CA LYS A 66 9.02 -7.56 -8.39
C LYS A 66 9.08 -8.85 -9.24
N HIS A 67 10.25 -9.21 -9.78
CA HIS A 67 10.42 -10.53 -10.37
C HIS A 67 10.74 -11.55 -9.27
N GLY A 68 9.80 -12.46 -9.00
CA GLY A 68 10.01 -13.63 -8.15
C GLY A 68 11.23 -14.50 -8.56
N LYS A 69 11.81 -14.27 -9.75
CA LYS A 69 13.05 -14.87 -10.24
C LYS A 69 14.33 -14.47 -9.49
N ILE A 70 14.33 -13.43 -8.64
CA ILE A 70 15.53 -12.96 -7.90
C ILE A 70 15.43 -13.27 -6.40
N ARG A 71 14.44 -14.06 -5.96
CA ARG A 71 14.39 -14.52 -4.57
C ARG A 71 15.35 -15.70 -4.41
N SER A 72 16.53 -15.44 -3.86
CA SER A 72 17.38 -16.53 -3.35
C SER A 72 16.66 -17.20 -2.17
N ASN A 73 16.71 -18.53 -2.15
CA ASN A 73 15.97 -19.44 -1.24
C ASN A 73 16.29 -19.28 0.27
N ASN A 74 16.96 -18.20 0.70
CA ASN A 74 17.67 -18.15 1.97
C ASN A 74 17.26 -16.98 2.89
N VAL A 75 16.08 -16.40 2.68
CA VAL A 75 15.58 -15.30 3.53
C VAL A 75 14.17 -15.63 4.03
N ASP A 76 14.11 -16.47 5.06
CA ASP A 76 12.91 -16.80 5.86
C ASP A 76 12.53 -15.70 6.87
N ARG A 77 13.23 -14.56 6.85
CA ARG A 77 13.09 -13.56 7.90
C ARG A 77 11.91 -12.61 7.61
N PHE A 78 10.79 -12.87 8.28
CA PHE A 78 9.56 -12.07 8.20
C PHE A 78 9.71 -10.63 8.73
N LYS A 79 10.72 -10.32 9.58
CA LYS A 79 10.97 -8.96 10.12
C LYS A 79 12.43 -8.52 10.11
N CYS A 80 12.66 -7.22 9.91
CA CYS A 80 13.95 -6.54 10.09
C CYS A 80 14.14 -6.13 11.56
N SER A 81 15.32 -6.34 12.14
CA SER A 81 15.64 -5.99 13.54
C SER A 81 15.53 -4.49 13.85
N ARG A 82 15.55 -3.63 12.83
CA ARG A 82 15.48 -2.16 12.94
C ARG A 82 14.10 -1.58 12.58
N GLN A 83 13.09 -2.43 12.38
CA GLN A 83 11.75 -2.00 12.01
C GLN A 83 11.07 -1.27 13.18
N LYS A 84 10.99 0.07 13.11
CA LYS A 84 10.23 0.90 14.06
C LYS A 84 8.73 0.89 13.70
N ASN A 85 7.86 0.94 14.71
CA ASN A 85 6.42 1.14 14.50
C ASN A 85 6.18 2.50 13.82
N ILE A 86 5.43 2.50 12.72
CA ILE A 86 5.13 3.72 11.96
C ILE A 86 3.95 4.43 12.65
N SER A 87 4.23 5.37 13.55
CA SER A 87 3.21 6.13 14.30
C SER A 87 2.74 7.41 13.61
N ASN A 88 3.17 7.69 12.38
CA ASN A 88 2.95 9.00 11.73
C ASN A 88 1.90 8.95 10.61
N ASN A 89 0.80 8.24 10.83
CA ASN A 89 -0.35 8.33 9.93
C ASN A 89 -1.31 9.44 10.37
N LYS A 90 -2.02 10.04 9.41
CA LYS A 90 -2.85 11.25 9.57
C LYS A 90 -4.12 11.05 10.41
N ILE A 91 -4.34 9.85 10.94
CA ILE A 91 -5.44 9.52 11.84
C ILE A 91 -4.99 9.91 13.27
N SER A 92 -4.78 11.20 13.47
CA SER A 92 -4.85 11.75 14.81
C SER A 92 -6.18 12.47 14.91
N LYS A 93 -7.01 11.96 15.84
CA LYS A 93 -8.32 12.44 16.27
C LYS A 93 -9.51 11.77 15.57
N ARG A 94 -10.02 10.74 16.24
CA ARG A 94 -11.45 10.60 16.48
C ARG A 94 -11.65 10.49 17.99
#